data_AF-A0A7L2BIS4-F1
#
_entry.id   AF-A0A7L2BIS4-F1
#
_cell.length_a   1.000
_cell.length_b   1.000
_cell.length_c   1.000
_cell.angle_alpha   90.00
_cell.angle_beta   90.00
_cell.angle_gamma   90.00
#
_symmetry.space_group_name_H-M   'P 1'
#
loop_
_entity.id
_entity.type
_entity.pdbx_description
1 polymer ?
#
loop_
_entity_poly.entity_id
_entity_poly.type
_entity_poly.pdbx_seq_one_letter_code
_entity_poly.pdbx_strand_id
1 'polypeptide(L)'
;PQVFPTLLGDMDSAGSLNAQALHLLGERLRAKAVFQVSWGLIMVAAGDTSEATVSLSPVPAVIVVAHFLQSVTARLALGAELVYHRRPGEEGAILTLAGKYSAPNWVSTLNLGYGGAHASYYHRANEQVGV
;
A
#
# COMPACT_ATOMS: atom_id res chain seq x y z
N PRO A 1 17.38 11.92 -2.11
CA PRO A 1 17.07 11.79 -3.56
C PRO A 1 17.18 10.33 -4.01
N GLN A 2 16.05 9.70 -4.37
CA GLN A 2 16.02 8.32 -4.86
C GLN A 2 16.28 8.34 -6.38
N VAL A 3 17.35 7.68 -6.84
CA VAL A 3 17.78 7.66 -8.25
C VAL A 3 17.05 6.54 -8.97
N PHE A 4 16.23 6.88 -9.96
CA PHE A 4 15.49 5.91 -10.76
C PHE A 4 16.12 5.78 -12.16
N PRO A 5 16.11 4.57 -12.76
CA PRO A 5 15.60 3.30 -12.24
C PRO A 5 16.52 2.68 -11.16
N THR A 6 15.92 1.96 -10.20
CA THR A 6 16.65 1.18 -9.19
C THR A 6 16.35 -0.30 -9.37
N LEU A 7 17.37 -1.12 -9.54
CA LEU A 7 17.28 -2.58 -9.59
C LEU A 7 18.01 -3.12 -8.36
N LEU A 8 17.33 -3.93 -7.55
CA LEU A 8 17.88 -4.57 -6.36
C LEU A 8 17.64 -6.07 -6.47
N GLY A 9 18.69 -6.85 -6.62
CA GLY A 9 18.63 -8.31 -6.58
C GLY A 9 19.39 -8.82 -5.36
N ASP A 10 18.75 -9.67 -4.56
CA ASP A 10 19.39 -10.43 -3.48
C ASP A 10 19.14 -11.91 -3.71
N MET A 11 20.13 -12.73 -3.35
CA MET A 11 20.09 -14.18 -3.47
C MET A 11 20.63 -14.77 -2.18
N ASP A 12 19.78 -15.49 -1.45
CA ASP A 12 20.21 -16.19 -0.26
C ASP A 12 20.93 -17.50 -0.61
N SER A 13 21.64 -18.06 0.37
CA SER A 13 22.37 -19.33 0.23
C SER A 13 21.45 -20.55 0.07
N ALA A 14 20.14 -20.37 0.22
CA ALA A 14 19.11 -21.40 0.03
C ALA A 14 18.55 -21.41 -1.41
N GLY A 15 19.00 -20.51 -2.28
CA GLY A 15 18.54 -20.41 -3.68
C GLY A 15 17.27 -19.58 -3.86
N SER A 16 16.84 -18.83 -2.84
CA SER A 16 15.76 -17.86 -2.95
C SER A 16 16.28 -16.59 -3.64
N LEU A 17 15.85 -16.40 -4.89
CA LEU A 17 16.11 -15.18 -5.64
C LEU A 17 15.03 -14.15 -5.32
N ASN A 18 15.42 -12.95 -4.91
CA ASN A 18 14.55 -11.79 -4.76
C ASN A 18 15.09 -10.62 -5.58
N ALA A 19 14.51 -10.39 -6.75
CA ALA A 19 14.81 -9.25 -7.61
C ALA A 19 13.67 -8.23 -7.60
N GLN A 20 13.97 -7.00 -7.23
CA GLN A 20 13.03 -5.88 -7.21
C GLN A 20 13.48 -4.83 -8.24
N ALA A 21 12.59 -4.45 -9.13
CA ALA A 21 12.79 -3.39 -10.09
C ALA A 21 11.85 -2.23 -9.78
N LEU A 22 12.40 -1.10 -9.31
CA LEU A 22 11.68 0.15 -9.19
C LEU A 22 11.92 1.01 -10.44
N HIS A 23 10.84 1.33 -11.14
CA HIS A 23 10.85 2.17 -12.32
C HIS A 23 9.88 3.33 -12.15
N LEU A 24 10.33 4.55 -12.44
CA LEU A 24 9.43 5.69 -12.61
C LEU A 24 8.92 5.68 -14.05
N LEU A 25 7.63 5.39 -14.25
CA LEU A 25 7.00 5.45 -15.58
C LEU A 25 6.67 6.90 -15.99
N GLY A 26 6.77 7.86 -15.06
CA GLY A 26 6.59 9.28 -15.30
C GLY A 26 6.97 10.10 -14.07
N GLU A 27 6.63 11.40 -14.05
CA GLU A 27 6.95 12.28 -12.91
C GLU A 27 6.31 11.82 -11.58
N ARG A 28 5.24 11.01 -11.64
CA ARG A 28 4.45 10.61 -10.46
C ARG A 28 4.03 9.13 -10.44
N LEU A 29 4.17 8.41 -11.54
CA LEU A 29 3.87 6.97 -11.62
C LEU A 29 5.12 6.17 -11.26
N ARG A 30 5.04 5.38 -10.18
CA ARG A 30 6.11 4.51 -9.66
C ARG A 30 5.70 3.05 -9.85
N ALA A 31 6.26 2.34 -10.83
CA ALA A 31 6.15 0.88 -10.82
C ALA A 31 7.23 0.26 -9.93
N LYS A 32 6.86 -0.79 -9.22
CA LYS A 32 7.77 -1.65 -8.48
C LYS A 32 7.46 -3.10 -8.83
N ALA A 33 8.21 -3.69 -9.76
CA ALA A 33 8.12 -5.14 -9.97
C ALA A 33 8.95 -5.87 -8.91
N VAL A 34 8.44 -6.97 -8.36
CA VAL A 34 9.12 -7.79 -7.35
C VAL A 34 9.07 -9.24 -7.81
N PHE A 35 10.17 -9.72 -8.37
CA PHE A 35 10.38 -11.10 -8.76
C PHE A 35 11.01 -11.86 -7.59
N GLN A 36 10.21 -12.65 -6.88
CA GLN A 36 10.74 -13.68 -5.98
C GLN A 36 10.68 -15.05 -6.67
N VAL A 37 10.98 -16.15 -5.96
CA VAL A 37 10.69 -17.53 -6.41
C VAL A 37 9.26 -17.67 -6.95
N SER A 38 8.35 -16.79 -6.52
CA SER A 38 7.07 -16.45 -7.16
C SER A 38 7.10 -15.03 -7.75
N TRP A 39 6.72 -14.82 -9.01
CA TRP A 39 6.70 -13.49 -9.65
C TRP A 39 5.56 -12.60 -9.10
N GLY A 40 5.85 -11.35 -8.72
CA GLY A 40 4.85 -10.37 -8.28
C GLY A 40 5.04 -9.02 -8.96
N LEU A 41 3.93 -8.30 -9.19
CA LEU A 41 3.94 -6.98 -9.81
C LEU A 41 3.26 -5.98 -8.89
N ILE A 42 3.95 -4.90 -8.53
CA ILE A 42 3.36 -3.77 -7.82
C ILE A 42 3.43 -2.54 -8.75
N MET A 43 2.30 -1.88 -8.92
CA MET A 43 2.18 -0.64 -9.70
C MET A 43 1.65 0.44 -8.78
N VAL A 44 2.41 1.53 -8.62
CA VAL A 44 2.00 2.70 -7.84
C VAL A 44 1.80 3.86 -8.81
N ALA A 45 0.68 4.56 -8.65
CA ALA A 45 0.30 5.73 -9.40
C ALA A 45 0.01 6.87 -8.42
N ALA A 46 0.94 7.82 -8.28
CA ALA A 46 0.69 9.01 -7.48
C ALA A 46 0.24 10.18 -8.38
N GLY A 47 -0.64 11.03 -7.85
CA GLY A 47 -1.12 12.30 -8.39
C GLY A 47 -1.01 13.37 -7.29
N ASP A 48 -1.34 14.63 -7.58
CA ASP A 48 -1.14 15.75 -6.62
C ASP A 48 -1.88 15.55 -5.30
N THR A 49 -3.07 14.95 -5.38
CA THR A 49 -3.96 14.76 -4.23
C THR A 49 -4.39 13.31 -4.07
N SER A 50 -3.94 12.38 -4.94
CA SER A 50 -4.39 10.99 -4.93
C SER A 50 -3.25 10.02 -5.22
N GLU A 51 -3.13 8.94 -4.46
CA GLU A 51 -2.18 7.85 -4.68
C GLU A 51 -2.96 6.54 -4.81
N ALA A 52 -2.70 5.77 -5.86
CA ALA A 52 -3.26 4.46 -6.09
C ALA A 52 -2.12 3.45 -6.16
N THR A 53 -2.24 2.31 -5.47
CA THR A 53 -1.28 1.20 -5.57
C THR A 53 -2.04 -0.05 -5.92
N VAL A 54 -1.54 -0.82 -6.88
CA VAL A 54 -2.10 -2.12 -7.28
C VAL A 54 -0.99 -3.15 -7.23
N SER A 55 -1.17 -4.19 -6.43
CA SER A 55 -0.25 -5.30 -6.28
C SER A 55 -0.90 -6.58 -6.78
N LEU A 56 -0.15 -7.38 -7.53
CA LEU A 56 -0.55 -8.66 -8.08
C LEU A 56 0.46 -9.73 -7.66
N SER A 57 -0.05 -10.86 -7.18
CA SER A 57 0.75 -12.04 -6.81
C SER A 57 0.30 -13.28 -7.62
N PRO A 58 1.18 -14.27 -7.81
CA PRO A 58 1.00 -15.31 -8.83
C PRO A 58 0.23 -16.54 -8.34
N VAL A 59 -0.17 -17.39 -9.30
CA VAL A 59 -0.96 -18.64 -9.19
C VAL A 59 -0.28 -19.73 -8.33
N PRO A 60 -1.06 -20.67 -7.72
CA PRO A 60 -2.47 -20.98 -7.99
C PRO A 60 -3.49 -20.07 -7.31
N ALA A 61 -3.06 -19.22 -6.37
CA ALA A 61 -3.92 -18.27 -5.67
C ALA A 61 -3.59 -16.84 -6.11
N VAL A 62 -4.41 -16.26 -7.00
CA VAL A 62 -4.20 -14.88 -7.46
C VAL A 62 -4.64 -13.93 -6.37
N ILE A 63 -3.73 -13.10 -5.87
CA ILE A 63 -4.03 -12.03 -4.92
C ILE A 63 -3.84 -10.71 -5.65
N VAL A 64 -4.89 -9.91 -5.66
CA VAL A 64 -4.90 -8.53 -6.16
C VAL A 64 -5.17 -7.63 -4.97
N VAL A 65 -4.25 -6.72 -4.69
CA VAL A 65 -4.42 -5.72 -3.65
C VAL A 65 -4.39 -4.35 -4.28
N ALA A 66 -5.50 -3.61 -4.21
CA ALA A 66 -5.61 -2.25 -4.71
C ALA A 66 -5.82 -1.28 -3.54
N HIS A 67 -4.85 -0.39 -3.29
CA HIS A 67 -4.96 0.73 -2.38
C HIS A 67 -5.26 2.00 -3.16
N PHE A 68 -6.10 2.85 -2.61
CA PHE A 68 -6.37 4.19 -3.10
C PHE A 68 -6.37 5.14 -1.92
N LEU A 69 -5.71 6.28 -2.02
CA LEU A 69 -5.66 7.29 -0.98
C LEU A 69 -5.77 8.66 -1.64
N GLN A 70 -6.81 9.41 -1.32
CA GLN A 70 -7.07 10.75 -1.81
C GLN A 70 -7.18 11.76 -0.67
N SER A 71 -6.33 12.78 -0.72
CA SER A 71 -6.41 13.98 0.10
C SER A 71 -7.55 14.87 -0.39
N VAL A 72 -8.65 14.90 0.38
CA VAL A 72 -9.84 15.72 0.07
C VAL A 72 -9.65 17.16 0.56
N THR A 73 -8.96 17.34 1.68
CA THR A 73 -8.55 18.65 2.20
C THR A 73 -7.16 18.58 2.80
N ALA A 74 -6.53 19.73 3.07
CA ALA A 74 -5.22 19.82 3.73
C ALA A 74 -5.12 19.06 5.08
N ARG A 75 -6.26 18.69 5.67
CA ARG A 75 -6.37 17.99 6.95
C ARG A 75 -7.05 16.63 6.85
N LEU A 76 -7.75 16.32 5.76
CA LEU A 76 -8.51 15.08 5.60
C LEU A 76 -8.04 14.33 4.36
N ALA A 77 -7.56 13.11 4.58
CA ALA A 77 -7.32 12.13 3.55
C ALA A 77 -8.28 10.96 3.72
N LEU A 78 -8.90 10.53 2.63
CA LEU A 78 -9.73 9.34 2.56
C LEU A 78 -9.02 8.31 1.69
N GLY A 79 -9.28 7.04 1.91
CA GLY A 79 -8.71 5.97 1.14
C GLY A 79 -9.58 4.73 1.16
N ALA A 80 -9.21 3.78 0.33
CA ALA A 80 -9.80 2.46 0.26
C ALA A 80 -8.71 1.44 -0.05
N GLU A 81 -8.90 0.23 0.42
CA GLU A 81 -8.06 -0.93 0.17
C GLU A 81 -9.00 -2.07 -0.24
N LEU A 82 -8.79 -2.59 -1.44
CA LEU A 82 -9.48 -3.75 -1.96
C LEU A 82 -8.50 -4.90 -2.06
N VAL A 83 -8.70 -5.93 -1.25
CA VAL A 83 -7.94 -7.18 -1.30
C VAL A 83 -8.84 -8.24 -1.92
N TYR A 84 -8.59 -8.55 -3.19
CA TYR A 84 -9.21 -9.67 -3.88
C TYR A 84 -8.27 -10.86 -3.84
N HIS A 85 -8.73 -11.98 -3.29
CA HIS A 85 -7.98 -13.24 -3.32
C HIS A 85 -8.83 -14.30 -4.00
N ARG A 86 -8.24 -14.95 -5.00
CA ARG A 86 -8.84 -16.04 -5.75
C ARG A 86 -8.01 -17.28 -5.56
N ARG A 87 -8.47 -18.19 -4.70
CA ARG A 87 -7.92 -19.54 -4.55
C ARG A 87 -8.79 -20.52 -5.36
N PRO A 88 -8.25 -21.64 -5.86
CA PRO A 88 -9.06 -22.66 -6.51
C PRO A 88 -10.09 -23.20 -5.50
N GLY A 89 -11.37 -22.85 -5.66
CA GLY A 89 -12.47 -23.24 -4.77
C GLY A 89 -12.90 -22.21 -3.74
N GLU A 90 -12.19 -21.09 -3.57
CA GLU A 90 -12.53 -20.03 -2.61
C GLU A 90 -12.21 -18.65 -3.20
N GLU A 91 -13.25 -17.87 -3.48
CA GLU A 91 -13.16 -16.50 -3.98
C GLU A 91 -13.61 -15.54 -2.88
N GLY A 92 -12.75 -14.58 -2.54
CA GLY A 92 -13.04 -13.58 -1.52
C GLY A 92 -12.53 -12.20 -1.90
N ALA A 93 -13.35 -11.19 -1.63
CA ALA A 93 -12.99 -9.79 -1.78
C ALA A 93 -13.21 -9.09 -0.44
N ILE A 94 -12.17 -8.43 0.07
CA ILE A 94 -12.24 -7.62 1.27
C ILE A 94 -12.08 -6.17 0.83
N LEU A 95 -13.11 -5.37 1.04
CA LEU A 95 -13.02 -3.92 0.90
C LEU A 95 -12.86 -3.30 2.30
N THR A 96 -11.84 -2.48 2.43
CA THR A 96 -11.54 -1.68 3.62
C THR A 96 -11.52 -0.22 3.21
N LEU A 97 -12.25 0.62 3.92
CA LEU A 97 -12.24 2.07 3.77
C LEU A 97 -11.33 2.65 4.85
N ALA A 98 -10.48 3.59 4.48
CA ALA A 98 -9.56 4.27 5.38
C ALA A 98 -9.86 5.78 5.38
N GLY A 99 -9.73 6.43 6.53
CA GLY A 99 -9.91 7.85 6.69
C GLY A 99 -8.89 8.36 7.70
N LYS A 100 -8.14 9.39 7.34
CA LYS A 100 -7.19 10.07 8.21
C LYS A 100 -7.57 11.54 8.31
N TYR A 101 -7.81 11.99 9.53
CA TYR A 101 -8.02 13.38 9.86
C TYR A 101 -6.88 13.89 10.74
N SER A 102 -6.15 14.88 10.25
CA SER A 102 -5.01 15.51 10.93
C SER A 102 -5.42 16.91 11.38
N ALA A 103 -5.71 17.05 12.67
CA ALA A 103 -5.91 18.34 13.33
C ALA A 103 -4.57 18.88 13.87
N PRO A 104 -4.49 20.16 14.26
CA PRO A 104 -3.26 20.76 14.78
C PRO A 104 -2.67 20.03 16.00
N ASN A 105 -3.52 19.44 16.85
CA ASN A 105 -3.11 18.83 18.13
C ASN A 105 -3.40 17.32 18.22
N TRP A 106 -4.10 16.75 17.24
CA TRP A 106 -4.48 15.33 17.22
C TRP A 106 -4.62 14.79 15.81
N VAL A 107 -4.38 13.50 15.63
CA VAL A 107 -4.60 12.77 14.39
C VAL A 107 -5.53 11.62 14.71
N SER A 108 -6.64 11.52 13.98
CA SER A 108 -7.51 10.34 14.02
C SER A 108 -7.39 9.59 12.71
N THR A 109 -7.20 8.29 12.80
CA THR A 109 -7.35 7.38 11.69
C THR A 109 -8.52 6.46 11.96
N LEU A 110 -9.26 6.13 10.91
CA LEU A 110 -10.43 5.27 10.95
C LEU A 110 -10.35 4.36 9.74
N ASN A 111 -10.23 3.07 9.98
CA ASN A 111 -10.21 2.02 8.98
C ASN A 111 -11.42 1.11 9.21
N LEU A 112 -12.30 0.99 8.25
CA LEU A 112 -13.51 0.18 8.29
C LEU A 112 -13.42 -0.88 7.21
N GLY A 113 -13.26 -2.15 7.58
CA GLY A 113 -13.20 -3.25 6.64
C GLY A 113 -14.24 -4.33 6.91
N TYR A 114 -14.39 -5.24 5.95
CA TYR A 114 -15.32 -6.37 6.02
C TYR A 114 -15.15 -7.25 7.28
N GLY A 115 -13.96 -7.25 7.90
CA GLY A 115 -13.65 -8.01 9.12
C GLY A 115 -13.58 -7.19 10.42
N GLY A 116 -13.76 -5.86 10.38
CA GLY A 116 -13.67 -5.04 11.58
C GLY A 116 -13.46 -3.55 11.33
N ALA A 117 -13.75 -2.77 12.37
CA ALA A 117 -13.52 -1.33 12.41
C ALA A 117 -12.35 -1.04 13.36
N HIS A 118 -11.29 -0.45 12.84
CA HIS A 118 -10.14 0.02 13.62
C HIS A 118 -10.12 1.54 13.58
N ALA A 119 -10.34 2.19 14.72
CA ALA A 119 -10.10 3.62 14.88
C ALA A 119 -8.91 3.81 15.80
N SER A 120 -7.93 4.59 15.37
CA SER A 120 -6.80 5.01 16.21
C SER A 120 -6.87 6.51 16.40
N TYR A 121 -6.76 6.94 17.65
CA TYR A 121 -6.69 8.35 18.00
C TYR A 121 -5.31 8.63 18.60
N TYR A 122 -4.55 9.49 17.93
CA TYR A 122 -3.25 9.95 18.38
C TYR A 122 -3.35 11.41 18.81
N HIS A 123 -2.97 11.71 20.06
CA HIS A 123 -2.95 13.07 20.59
C HIS A 123 -1.53 13.46 20.95
N ARG A 124 -1.02 14.53 20.34
CA ARG A 124 0.35 14.97 20.59
C ARG A 124 0.38 15.89 21.82
N ALA A 125 0.61 15.32 23.01
CA ALA A 125 0.86 16.07 24.23
C ALA A 125 2.38 16.18 24.49
N ASN A 126 3.03 17.20 23.91
CA ASN A 126 4.42 17.63 24.18
C ASN A 126 5.59 16.80 23.55
N GLU A 127 6.74 17.46 23.30
CA GLU A 127 7.85 17.03 22.42
C GLU A 127 8.62 15.75 22.80
N GLN A 128 8.29 15.06 23.89
CA GLN A 128 9.10 13.91 24.35
C GLN A 128 8.34 12.59 24.55
N VAL A 129 7.01 12.55 24.42
CA VAL A 129 6.28 11.29 24.65
C VAL A 129 5.08 11.19 23.71
N GLY A 130 5.15 10.27 22.75
CA GLY A 130 3.96 9.76 22.06
C GLY A 130 3.50 8.50 22.80
N VAL A 131 2.27 8.52 23.31
CA VAL A 131 1.59 7.35 23.91
C VAL A 131 0.68 6.74 22.87
#